data_AF-A0A0C6FJY5-F1
#
_entry.id   AF-A0A0C6FJY5-F1
#
_cell.length_a   1.000
_cell.length_b   1.000
_cell.length_c   1.000
_cell.angle_alpha   90.00
_cell.angle_beta   90.00
_cell.angle_gamma   90.00
#
_symmetry.space_group_name_H-M   'P 1'
#
loop_
_entity.id
_entity.type
_entity.pdbx_description
1 polymer ?
#
loop_
_entity_poly.entity_id
_entity_poly.type
_entity_poly.pdbx_seq_one_letter_code
_entity_poly.pdbx_strand_id
1 'polypeptide(L)'
;MVGPACARLGVDDLASTWPKASATDKIDFATRMGKAMSSLAPGLDRDYFMRCLEETANIGDTKALTLSDMVRTCVALHAAHDE
;
A
#
# COMPACT_ATOMS: atom_id res chain seq x y z
N MET A 1 -26.75 5.88 -11.06
CA MET A 1 -26.13 4.76 -11.82
C MET A 1 -24.70 5.18 -12.12
N VAL A 2 -23.73 4.80 -11.29
CA VAL A 2 -22.30 5.12 -11.51
C VAL A 2 -21.69 3.96 -12.31
N GLY A 3 -21.26 4.23 -13.55
CA GLY A 3 -20.61 3.26 -14.44
C GLY A 3 -19.24 2.80 -13.94
N PRO A 4 -18.60 1.82 -14.59
CA PRO A 4 -17.45 1.09 -14.07
C PRO A 4 -16.19 1.97 -14.18
N ALA A 5 -15.99 2.86 -13.22
CA ALA A 5 -14.67 3.40 -12.99
C ALA A 5 -13.82 2.26 -12.45
N CYS A 6 -12.82 1.86 -13.23
CA CYS A 6 -11.59 1.24 -12.76
C CYS A 6 -11.24 1.81 -11.37
N ALA A 7 -11.67 1.11 -10.31
CA ALA A 7 -11.66 1.61 -8.95
C ALA A 7 -10.24 1.49 -8.42
N ARG A 8 -9.39 2.43 -8.84
CA ARG A 8 -8.02 2.58 -8.38
C ARG A 8 -8.04 2.60 -6.86
N LEU A 9 -7.28 1.70 -6.23
CA LEU A 9 -7.08 1.70 -4.79
C LEU A 9 -6.68 3.11 -4.34
N GLY A 10 -7.48 3.67 -3.44
CA GLY A 10 -7.23 4.98 -2.83
C GLY A 10 -6.55 4.81 -1.48
N VAL A 11 -5.79 5.80 -1.04
CA VAL A 11 -5.16 5.76 0.30
C VAL A 11 -6.18 5.75 1.45
N ASP A 12 -7.39 6.23 1.18
CA ASP A 12 -8.56 6.22 2.08
C ASP A 12 -9.25 4.84 2.12
N ASP A 13 -8.94 3.96 1.17
CA ASP A 13 -9.57 2.65 1.11
C ASP A 13 -9.08 1.77 2.27
N LEU A 14 -9.94 0.83 2.68
CA LEU A 14 -9.62 -0.06 3.77
C LEU A 14 -8.51 -1.03 3.35
N ALA A 15 -7.61 -1.32 4.29
CA ALA A 15 -6.59 -2.34 4.15
C ALA A 15 -7.19 -3.71 3.80
N SER A 16 -8.41 -3.98 4.26
CA SER A 16 -9.18 -5.19 3.91
C SER A 16 -9.56 -5.29 2.42
N THR A 17 -9.48 -4.19 1.67
CA THR A 17 -9.68 -4.15 0.22
C THR A 17 -8.43 -4.56 -0.53
N TRP A 18 -7.23 -4.39 0.05
CA TRP A 18 -5.97 -4.82 -0.55
C TRP A 18 -5.99 -6.27 -1.04
N PRO A 19 -6.28 -7.30 -0.21
CA PRO A 19 -6.26 -8.68 -0.67
C PRO A 19 -7.32 -8.96 -1.75
N LYS A 20 -8.43 -8.20 -1.76
CA LYS A 20 -9.54 -8.30 -2.71
C LYS A 20 -9.29 -7.56 -4.02
N ALA A 21 -8.33 -6.65 -4.04
CA ALA A 21 -8.04 -5.82 -5.20
C ALA A 21 -7.28 -6.57 -6.29
N SER A 22 -7.47 -6.15 -7.54
CA SER A 22 -6.79 -6.72 -8.69
C SER A 22 -5.29 -6.41 -8.65
N ALA A 23 -4.48 -7.30 -9.24
CA ALA A 23 -3.03 -7.11 -9.33
C ALA A 23 -2.67 -5.76 -9.98
N THR A 24 -3.41 -5.33 -11.00
CA THR A 24 -3.21 -4.02 -11.66
C THR A 24 -3.37 -2.85 -10.70
N ASP A 25 -4.43 -2.85 -9.87
CA ASP A 25 -4.67 -1.78 -8.90
C ASP A 25 -3.61 -1.75 -7.79
N LYS A 26 -3.18 -2.93 -7.33
CA LYS A 26 -2.08 -3.06 -6.35
C LYS A 26 -0.77 -2.50 -6.89
N ILE A 27 -0.42 -2.88 -8.13
CA ILE A 27 0.81 -2.43 -8.80
C ILE A 27 0.76 -0.92 -9.01
N ASP A 28 -0.35 -0.38 -9.50
CA ASP A 28 -0.52 1.05 -9.73
C ASP A 28 -0.46 1.85 -8.41
N PHE A 29 -1.11 1.38 -7.34
CA PHE A 29 -1.03 2.00 -6.01
C PHE A 29 0.40 1.99 -5.46
N ALA A 30 1.04 0.82 -5.43
CA ALA A 30 2.41 0.68 -4.95
C ALA A 30 3.41 1.48 -5.78
N THR A 31 3.18 1.62 -7.09
CA THR A 31 4.01 2.45 -7.97
C THR A 31 3.89 3.93 -7.62
N ARG A 32 2.67 4.41 -7.32
CA ARG A 32 2.44 5.80 -6.91
C ARG A 32 3.06 6.09 -5.54
N MET A 33 2.87 5.20 -4.58
CA MET A 33 3.47 5.32 -3.24
C MET A 33 4.99 5.26 -3.32
N GLY A 34 5.54 4.30 -4.08
CA GLY A 34 6.96 4.20 -4.35
C GLY A 34 7.52 5.47 -4.99
N LYS A 35 6.86 6.04 -6.00
CA LYS A 35 7.29 7.33 -6.58
C LYS A 35 7.22 8.49 -5.59
N ALA A 36 6.17 8.57 -4.78
CA ALA A 36 5.99 9.65 -3.81
C ALA A 36 7.02 9.56 -2.66
N MET A 37 7.36 8.35 -2.24
CA MET A 37 8.23 8.08 -1.09
C MET A 37 9.70 7.81 -1.48
N SER A 38 9.98 7.53 -2.75
CA SER A 38 11.34 7.42 -3.28
C SER A 38 12.12 8.73 -3.15
N SER A 39 11.43 9.88 -3.07
CA SER A 39 12.04 11.16 -2.72
C SER A 39 12.39 11.30 -1.23
N LEU A 40 11.80 10.48 -0.36
CA LEU A 40 12.03 10.50 1.09
C LEU A 40 13.15 9.55 1.50
N ALA A 41 13.18 8.33 0.95
CA ALA A 41 14.27 7.39 1.20
C ALA A 41 14.57 6.50 -0.02
N PRO A 42 15.86 6.32 -0.37
CA PRO A 42 16.28 5.42 -1.43
C PRO A 42 16.09 3.97 -0.96
N GLY A 43 15.03 3.31 -1.43
CA GLY A 43 14.66 1.94 -1.02
C GLY A 43 13.17 1.75 -0.75
N LEU A 44 12.40 2.84 -0.68
CA LEU A 44 10.94 2.77 -0.74
C LEU A 44 10.44 2.64 -2.18
N ASP A 45 10.69 1.47 -2.74
CA ASP A 45 10.29 1.12 -4.08
C ASP A 45 8.88 0.52 -4.13
N ARG A 46 8.32 0.42 -5.34
CA ARG A 46 7.08 -0.33 -5.58
C ARG A 46 7.14 -1.73 -4.99
N ASP A 47 8.26 -2.44 -5.17
CA ASP A 47 8.41 -3.83 -4.72
C ASP A 47 8.33 -3.94 -3.19
N TYR A 48 9.00 -3.01 -2.49
CA TYR A 48 8.94 -2.91 -1.03
C TYR A 48 7.52 -2.69 -0.54
N PHE A 49 6.80 -1.73 -1.13
CA PHE A 49 5.39 -1.50 -0.77
C PHE A 49 4.51 -2.70 -1.07
N MET A 50 4.71 -3.37 -2.20
CA MET A 50 3.91 -4.53 -2.58
C MET A 50 4.08 -5.67 -1.58
N ARG A 51 5.34 -6.00 -1.23
CA ARG A 51 5.69 -6.98 -0.19
C ARG A 51 5.12 -6.62 1.18
N CYS A 52 5.36 -5.39 1.64
CA CYS A 52 4.93 -4.97 2.98
C CYS A 52 3.40 -4.90 3.10
N LEU A 53 2.71 -4.43 2.06
CA LEU A 53 1.25 -4.40 2.04
C LEU A 53 0.66 -5.81 1.96
N GLU A 54 1.25 -6.74 1.20
CA GLU A 54 0.85 -8.14 1.20
C GLU A 54 1.02 -8.79 2.58
N GLU A 55 2.15 -8.58 3.24
CA GLU A 55 2.40 -9.11 4.58
C GLU A 55 1.43 -8.51 5.61
N THR A 56 1.29 -7.19 5.63
CA THR A 56 0.40 -6.47 6.55
C THR A 56 -1.06 -6.84 6.33
N ALA A 57 -1.49 -7.07 5.08
CA ALA A 57 -2.83 -7.55 4.77
C ALA A 57 -3.07 -9.00 5.21
N ASN A 58 -2.00 -9.82 5.27
CA ASN A 58 -2.06 -11.22 5.65
C ASN A 58 -2.02 -11.46 7.18
N ILE A 59 -1.52 -10.50 7.97
CA ILE A 59 -1.44 -10.59 9.44
C ILE A 59 -2.83 -10.64 10.13
N GLY A 60 -3.89 -10.19 9.45
CA GLY A 60 -5.26 -10.56 9.83
C GLY A 60 -5.82 -9.88 11.08
N ASP A 61 -5.94 -8.55 11.07
CA ASP A 61 -7.14 -7.81 11.53
C ASP A 61 -7.00 -6.33 11.10
N THR A 62 -6.92 -6.07 9.80
CA THR A 62 -6.76 -4.72 9.25
C THR A 62 -8.10 -4.01 9.02
N LYS A 63 -9.14 -4.40 9.77
CA LYS A 63 -10.53 -3.97 9.53
C LYS A 63 -10.78 -2.48 9.80
N ALA A 64 -9.95 -1.86 10.63
CA ALA A 64 -10.01 -0.43 10.92
C ALA A 64 -8.85 0.37 10.30
N LEU A 65 -7.92 -0.29 9.62
CA LEU A 65 -6.74 0.35 9.03
C LEU A 65 -7.03 0.74 7.58
N THR A 66 -6.59 1.93 7.19
CA THR A 66 -6.61 2.38 5.79
C THR A 66 -5.31 2.00 5.10
N LEU A 67 -5.30 2.03 3.77
CA LEU A 67 -4.08 1.84 2.98
C LEU A 67 -3.01 2.88 3.30
N SER A 68 -3.41 4.12 3.61
CA SER A 68 -2.52 5.15 4.16
C SER A 68 -1.78 4.69 5.42
N ASP A 69 -2.50 4.07 6.35
CA ASP A 69 -1.94 3.65 7.64
C ASP A 69 -0.97 2.48 7.46
N MET A 70 -1.31 1.54 6.56
CA MET A 70 -0.39 0.46 6.17
C MET A 70 0.87 1.02 5.50
N VAL A 71 0.73 1.94 4.55
CA VAL A 71 1.87 2.58 3.86
C VAL A 71 2.77 3.29 4.88
N ARG A 72 2.17 4.00 5.84
CA ARG A 72 2.92 4.67 6.91
C ARG A 72 3.65 3.66 7.80
N THR A 73 3.01 2.54 8.13
CA THR A 73 3.63 1.45 8.87
C THR A 73 4.80 0.86 8.09
N CYS A 74 4.64 0.60 6.80
CA CYS A 74 5.72 0.14 5.92
C CYS A 74 6.89 1.13 5.89
N VAL A 75 6.63 2.43 5.78
CA VAL A 75 7.68 3.46 5.80
C VAL A 75 8.39 3.49 7.14
N ALA A 76 7.65 3.39 8.25
CA ALA A 76 8.23 3.35 9.59
C ALA A 76 9.10 2.11 9.81
N LEU A 77 8.67 0.94 9.32
CA LEU A 77 9.45 -0.30 9.35
C LEU A 77 10.71 -0.21 8.49
N HIS A 78 10.64 0.42 7.30
CA HIS A 78 11.81 0.67 6.47
C HIS A 78 12.84 1.54 7.19
N ALA A 79 12.39 2.66 7.77
CA ALA A 79 13.25 3.58 8.52
C ALA A 79 13.89 2.92 9.75
N ALA A 80 13.18 1.99 10.41
CA ALA A 80 13.71 1.24 11.55
C ALA A 80 14.69 0.12 11.17
N HIS A 81 14.70 -0.32 9.90
CA HIS A 81 15.57 -1.39 9.40
C HIS A 81 16.90 -0.84 8.82
N ASP A 82 17.04 0.49 8.71
CA ASP A 82 18.26 1.18 8.25
C ASP A 82 19.15 1.67 9.43
N GLU A 83 18.85 1.25 10.67
CA GLU A 83 19.74 1.37 11.86
C GLU A 83 20.69 0.17 12.00
#